data_AF-A0A7W2YN68-F1
#
_entry.id   AF-A0A7W2YN68-F1
#
_cell.length_a   1.000
_cell.length_b   1.000
_cell.length_c   1.000
_cell.angle_alpha   90.00
_cell.angle_beta   90.00
_cell.angle_gamma   90.00
#
_symmetry.space_group_name_H-M   'P 1'
#
loop_
_entity.id
_entity.type
_entity.pdbx_description
1 polymer ?
#
loop_
_entity_poly.entity_id
_entity_poly.type
_entity_poly.pdbx_seq_one_letter_code
_entity_poly.pdbx_strand_id
1 'polypeptide(L)'
;MRTNLNTLFSIMDKDKAAILEGVISDLESKIETIQSSLNSQTSLCKWVVLNKAAEQIGMTTPALRHRIKRDQYPEGIVWKQRSRKSTIFINLVELEEYL
;
A
#
# COMPACT_ATOMS: atom_id res chain seq x y z
N MET A 1 1.02 59.43 1.76
CA MET A 1 1.43 58.52 0.65
C MET A 1 2.17 57.27 1.13
N ARG A 2 3.24 57.37 1.94
CA ARG A 2 4.01 56.20 2.43
C ARG A 2 3.18 55.18 3.24
N THR A 3 2.23 55.64 4.04
CA THR A 3 1.35 54.79 4.86
C THR A 3 0.47 53.87 4.01
N ASN A 4 -0.07 54.38 2.90
CA ASN A 4 -0.96 53.61 2.00
C ASN A 4 -0.21 52.53 1.23
N LEU A 5 1.07 52.74 0.91
CA LEU A 5 1.92 51.73 0.27
C LEU A 5 2.21 50.58 1.24
N ASN A 6 2.56 50.88 2.49
CA ASN A 6 2.85 49.86 3.50
C ASN A 6 1.62 48.99 3.82
N THR A 7 0.42 49.59 3.86
CA THR A 7 -0.82 48.81 4.03
C THR A 7 -1.10 47.90 2.84
N LEU A 8 -0.80 48.34 1.62
CA LEU A 8 -1.04 47.56 0.41
C LEU A 8 -0.08 46.35 0.31
N PHE A 9 1.20 46.55 0.66
CA PHE A 9 2.17 45.45 0.80
C PHE A 9 1.76 44.44 1.87
N SER A 10 1.30 44.92 3.03
CA SER A 10 0.86 44.04 4.12
C SER A 10 -0.38 43.21 3.75
N ILE A 11 -1.27 43.73 2.89
CA ILE A 11 -2.43 42.99 2.38
C ILE A 11 -1.98 41.91 1.39
N MET A 12 -1.08 42.25 0.46
CA MET A 12 -0.52 41.27 -0.49
C MET A 12 0.21 40.11 0.21
N ASP A 13 0.99 40.40 1.25
CA ASP A 13 1.68 39.35 2.02
C ASP A 13 0.69 38.45 2.77
N LYS A 14 -0.42 39.03 3.25
CA LYS A 14 -1.49 38.29 3.90
C LYS A 14 -2.26 37.39 2.93
N ASP A 15 -2.52 37.87 1.71
CA ASP A 15 -3.16 37.08 0.66
C ASP A 15 -2.27 35.91 0.22
N LYS A 16 -0.95 36.15 0.13
CA LYS A 16 0.02 35.10 -0.18
C LYS A 16 0.10 34.05 0.93
N ALA A 17 0.06 34.46 2.19
CA ALA A 17 0.01 33.55 3.33
C ALA A 17 -1.26 32.69 3.30
N ALA A 18 -2.42 33.29 3.05
CA ALA A 18 -3.69 32.58 2.94
C ALA A 18 -3.69 31.55 1.80
N ILE A 19 -3.10 31.88 0.65
CA ILE A 19 -2.95 30.94 -0.47
C ILE A 19 -2.05 29.77 -0.08
N LEU A 20 -0.93 30.04 0.60
CA LEU A 20 -0.01 29.00 1.05
C LEU A 20 -0.66 28.06 2.07
N GLU A 21 -1.42 28.60 3.03
CA GLU A 21 -2.19 27.80 4.00
C GLU A 21 -3.22 26.90 3.30
N GLY A 22 -3.93 27.43 2.30
CA GLY A 22 -4.86 26.66 1.49
C GLY A 22 -4.17 25.50 0.75
N VAL A 23 -3.02 25.75 0.13
CA VAL A 23 -2.23 24.71 -0.55
C VAL A 23 -1.72 23.65 0.44
N ILE A 24 -1.29 24.06 1.63
CA ILE A 24 -0.85 23.12 2.68
C ILE A 24 -2.02 22.22 3.09
N SER A 25 -3.20 22.78 3.34
CA SER A 25 -4.38 22.00 3.72
C SER A 25 -4.83 21.02 2.62
N ASP A 26 -4.75 21.45 1.35
CA ASP A 26 -5.00 20.58 0.19
C ASP A 26 -3.98 19.45 0.06
N LEU A 27 -2.71 19.72 0.37
CA LEU A 27 -1.66 18.69 0.37
C LEU A 27 -1.83 17.72 1.52
N GLU A 28 -2.15 18.20 2.72
CA GLU A 28 -2.42 17.38 3.89
C GLU A 28 -3.60 16.42 3.64
N SER A 29 -4.71 16.92 3.09
CA SER A 29 -5.87 16.08 2.75
C SER A 29 -5.56 15.02 1.68
N LYS A 30 -4.72 15.37 0.67
CA LYS A 30 -4.25 14.40 -0.34
C LYS A 30 -3.35 13.33 0.29
N ILE A 31 -2.44 13.71 1.18
CA ILE A 31 -1.57 12.77 1.90
C ILE A 31 -2.43 11.80 2.73
N GLU A 32 -3.41 12.32 3.47
CA GLU A 32 -4.32 11.50 4.28
C GLU A 32 -5.10 10.51 3.40
N THR A 33 -5.65 10.96 2.27
CA THR A 33 -6.37 10.11 1.32
C THR A 33 -5.49 8.99 0.76
N ILE A 34 -4.25 9.31 0.37
CA ILE A 34 -3.28 8.32 -0.12
C ILE A 34 -2.93 7.32 0.99
N GLN A 35 -2.72 7.79 2.22
CA GLN A 35 -2.43 6.92 3.36
C GLN A 35 -3.60 5.98 3.67
N SER A 36 -4.84 6.48 3.67
CA SER A 36 -6.03 5.64 3.85
C SER A 36 -6.16 4.58 2.76
N SER A 37 -5.92 4.94 1.49
CA SER A 37 -5.92 4.00 0.37
C SER A 37 -4.79 2.98 0.45
N LEU A 38 -3.60 3.37 0.91
CA LEU A 38 -2.48 2.47 1.05
C LEU A 38 -2.69 1.51 2.24
N ASN A 39 -3.25 2.00 3.33
CA ASN A 39 -3.57 1.19 4.52
C ASN A 39 -4.66 0.14 4.21
N SER A 40 -5.66 0.50 3.42
CA SER A 40 -6.66 -0.48 2.96
C SER A 40 -6.04 -1.53 2.03
N GLN A 41 -5.14 -1.14 1.11
CA GLN A 41 -4.45 -2.09 0.22
C GLN A 41 -3.38 -2.96 0.90
N THR A 42 -2.61 -2.42 1.84
CA THR A 42 -1.56 -3.17 2.56
C THR A 42 -2.14 -4.20 3.52
N SER A 43 -3.38 -4.00 3.98
CA SER A 43 -4.10 -5.03 4.75
C SER A 43 -4.42 -6.29 3.93
N LEU A 44 -4.41 -6.19 2.59
CA LEU A 44 -4.73 -7.28 1.68
C LEU A 44 -3.49 -8.07 1.23
N CYS A 45 -2.34 -7.44 0.98
CA CYS A 45 -1.18 -8.17 0.45
C CYS A 45 -0.33 -8.84 1.56
N LYS A 46 -0.87 -9.87 2.23
CA LYS A 46 -0.15 -10.63 3.27
C LYS A 46 0.68 -11.75 2.66
N TRP A 47 1.93 -11.44 2.32
CA TRP A 47 2.93 -12.44 1.97
C TRP A 47 3.40 -13.20 3.21
N VAL A 48 3.09 -14.49 3.27
CA VAL A 48 3.37 -15.37 4.42
C VAL A 48 4.15 -16.59 3.94
N VAL A 49 5.00 -17.14 4.81
CA VAL A 49 5.77 -18.37 4.50
C VAL A 49 4.82 -19.54 4.27
N LEU A 50 5.12 -20.40 3.28
CA LEU A 50 4.31 -21.56 2.91
C LEU A 50 3.75 -22.36 4.09
N ASN A 51 4.55 -22.63 5.12
CA ASN A 51 4.10 -23.41 6.29
C ASN A 51 2.96 -22.70 7.03
N LYS A 52 3.15 -21.41 7.33
CA LYS A 52 2.13 -20.59 7.99
C LYS A 52 0.90 -20.38 7.11
N ALA A 53 1.08 -20.25 5.80
CA ALA A 53 -0.03 -20.14 4.87
C ALA A 53 -0.86 -21.43 4.83
N ALA A 54 -0.20 -22.59 4.82
CA ALA A 54 -0.86 -23.88 4.89
C ALA A 54 -1.66 -24.05 6.20
N GLU A 55 -1.08 -23.67 7.34
CA GLU A 55 -1.77 -23.66 8.64
C GLU A 55 -3.03 -22.79 8.63
N GLN A 56 -2.96 -21.58 8.07
CA GLN A 56 -4.11 -20.66 8.05
C GLN A 56 -5.25 -21.12 7.15
N ILE A 57 -4.95 -21.87 6.10
CA ILE A 57 -5.93 -22.38 5.13
C ILE A 57 -6.44 -23.78 5.55
N GLY A 58 -5.87 -24.37 6.61
CA GLY A 58 -6.22 -25.73 7.04
C GLY A 58 -5.71 -26.81 6.08
N MET A 59 -4.65 -26.53 5.32
CA MET A 59 -4.01 -27.49 4.41
C MET A 59 -2.66 -27.95 4.93
N THR A 60 -2.20 -29.11 4.46
CA THR A 60 -0.83 -29.55 4.73
C THR A 60 0.15 -28.80 3.82
N THR A 61 1.34 -28.50 4.33
CA THR A 61 2.41 -27.85 3.54
C THR A 61 2.73 -28.59 2.23
N PRO A 62 2.78 -29.95 2.19
CA PRO A 62 2.98 -30.68 0.94
C PRO A 62 1.83 -30.48 -0.06
N ALA A 63 0.57 -30.46 0.39
CA ALA A 63 -0.59 -30.24 -0.48
C ALA A 63 -0.53 -28.87 -1.15
N LEU A 64 -0.27 -27.81 -0.37
CA LEU A 64 -0.14 -26.45 -0.90
C LEU A 64 1.05 -26.34 -1.87
N ARG A 65 2.18 -26.96 -1.55
CA ARG A 65 3.35 -27.03 -2.44
C ARG A 65 3.04 -27.74 -3.76
N HIS A 66 2.22 -28.79 -3.70
CA HIS A 66 1.87 -29.58 -4.87
C HIS A 66 0.98 -28.80 -5.83
N ARG A 67 0.02 -28.01 -5.31
CA ARG A 67 -0.81 -27.11 -6.12
C ARG A 67 0.03 -26.05 -6.83
N ILE A 68 0.96 -25.43 -6.11
CA ILE A 68 1.92 -24.47 -6.65
C ILE A 68 2.74 -25.07 -7.80
N LYS A 69 3.31 -26.28 -7.60
CA LYS A 69 4.17 -26.94 -8.60
C LYS A 69 3.43 -27.51 -9.81
N ARG A 70 2.10 -27.60 -9.76
CA ARG A 70 1.24 -28.06 -10.85
C ARG A 70 0.72 -26.91 -11.71
N ASP A 71 1.29 -25.72 -11.59
CA ASP A 71 0.85 -24.48 -12.25
C ASP A 71 -0.63 -24.13 -12.01
N GLN A 72 -1.20 -24.59 -10.89
CA GLN A 72 -2.55 -24.18 -10.51
C GLN A 72 -2.59 -22.74 -10.01
N TYR A 73 -1.43 -22.21 -9.58
CA TYR A 73 -1.31 -20.88 -9.00
C TYR A 73 -0.20 -20.08 -9.71
N PRO A 74 -0.48 -18.86 -10.18
CA PRO A 74 0.50 -18.04 -10.88
C PRO A 74 1.64 -17.57 -9.96
N GLU A 75 2.89 -17.73 -10.44
CA GLU A 75 4.09 -17.19 -9.78
C GLU A 75 4.12 -15.66 -9.91
N GLY A 76 4.51 -14.97 -8.84
CA GLY A 76 4.52 -13.51 -8.72
C GLY A 76 3.21 -12.91 -8.18
N ILE A 77 2.09 -13.64 -8.32
CA ILE A 77 0.76 -13.21 -7.85
C ILE A 77 0.40 -13.95 -6.57
N VAL A 78 0.21 -15.27 -6.65
CA VAL A 78 -0.21 -16.12 -5.52
C VAL A 78 0.99 -16.61 -4.72
N TRP A 79 2.10 -16.92 -5.40
CA TRP A 79 3.31 -17.40 -4.74
C TRP A 79 4.57 -16.80 -5.35
N LYS A 80 5.65 -16.71 -4.59
CA LYS A 80 6.96 -16.29 -5.10
C LYS A 80 8.10 -17.05 -4.43
N GLN A 81 9.14 -17.32 -5.20
CA GLN A 81 10.36 -17.95 -4.74
C GLN A 81 11.59 -17.26 -5.34
N ARG A 82 12.53 -16.82 -4.50
CA ARG A 82 13.71 -16.06 -4.95
C ARG A 82 14.76 -16.94 -5.66
N SER A 83 14.85 -18.21 -5.28
CA SER A 83 15.76 -19.20 -5.85
C SER A 83 15.18 -20.59 -5.63
N ARG A 84 15.52 -21.59 -6.45
CA ARG A 84 14.97 -22.96 -6.37
C ARG A 84 15.06 -23.59 -4.96
N LYS A 85 16.01 -23.18 -4.13
CA LYS A 85 16.18 -23.66 -2.73
C LYS A 85 15.70 -22.68 -1.66
N SER A 86 15.20 -21.49 -2.03
CA SER A 86 14.76 -20.49 -1.06
C SER A 86 13.37 -20.79 -0.51
N THR A 87 13.02 -20.13 0.58
CA THR A 87 11.67 -20.12 1.14
C THR A 87 10.64 -19.66 0.10
N ILE A 88 9.50 -20.33 0.08
CA ILE A 88 8.34 -19.96 -0.73
C ILE A 88 7.45 -19.05 0.11
N PHE A 89 7.09 -17.91 -0.46
CA PHE A 89 6.12 -16.99 0.11
C PHE A 89 4.82 -17.07 -0.66
N ILE A 90 3.71 -16.97 0.06
CA ILE A 90 2.34 -17.10 -0.44
C ILE A 90 1.60 -15.82 -0.10
N ASN A 91 0.92 -15.24 -1.08
CA ASN A 91 -0.01 -14.17 -0.85
C ASN A 91 -1.37 -14.78 -0.49
N LEU A 92 -1.79 -14.59 0.76
CA LEU A 92 -3.00 -15.22 1.27
C LEU A 92 -4.28 -14.69 0.63
N VAL A 93 -4.32 -13.40 0.31
CA VAL A 93 -5.52 -12.79 -0.28
C VAL A 93 -5.71 -13.27 -1.71
N GLU A 94 -4.64 -13.28 -2.49
CA GLU A 94 -4.71 -13.83 -3.84
C GLU A 94 -5.01 -15.32 -3.79
N LEU A 95 -4.44 -16.08 -2.85
CA LEU A 95 -4.70 -17.51 -2.75
C LEU A 95 -6.17 -17.83 -2.45
N GLU A 96 -6.87 -16.99 -1.68
CA GLU A 96 -8.31 -17.14 -1.40
C GLU A 96 -9.15 -17.11 -2.67
N GLU A 97 -8.74 -16.36 -3.70
CA GLU A 97 -9.45 -16.32 -4.99
C GLU A 97 -9.34 -17.64 -5.79
N TYR A 98 -8.38 -18.51 -5.47
CA TYR A 98 -8.14 -19.78 -6.17
C TYR A 98 -8.34 -21.03 -5.29
N LEU A 99 -8.94 -20.88 -4.10
CA LEU A 99 -9.27 -21.99 -3.19
C LEU A 99 -10.63 -22.61 -3.51
#